data_AF-A0A314LDE4-F1
#
_entry.id   AF-A0A314LDE4-F1
#
_cell.length_a   1.000
_cell.length_b   1.000
_cell.length_c   1.000
_cell.angle_alpha   90.00
_cell.angle_beta   90.00
_cell.angle_gamma   90.00
#
_symmetry.space_group_name_H-M   'P 1'
#
loop_
_entity.id
_entity.type
_entity.pdbx_description
1 polymer ?
#
loop_
_entity_poly.entity_id
_entity_poly.type
_entity_poly.pdbx_seq_one_letter_code
_entity_poly.pdbx_strand_id
1 'polypeptide(L)'
;MFYAVNGGNSCDVKVEIYSLKSDSWKEIDGFQCGKIHSCLGKLVNGKLHWITTGGHPGNNDGVIIFIDLADKKWVTLEQPCHGEGEFYFKLGVLGSDLSVFRTYQSTWADVWIMKEYGVKESWAKIYTIKFDEDIPKHGRSPLFCKSNKGEILLALGSRFMIYNPKANSLRYPKISKSYFSFSDGI
;
A
#
# COMPACT_ATOMS: atom_id res chain seq x y z
N MET A 1 -2.18 -13.38 11.87
CA MET A 1 -1.62 -12.03 11.58
C MET A 1 -0.34 -12.26 10.78
N PHE A 2 -0.03 -11.39 9.82
CA PHE A 2 1.17 -11.48 8.98
C PHE A 2 2.03 -10.25 9.23
N TYR A 3 3.31 -10.43 9.53
CA TYR A 3 4.28 -9.34 9.58
C TYR A 3 5.51 -9.75 8.76
N ALA A 4 6.19 -8.76 8.19
CA ALA A 4 7.49 -8.92 7.58
C ALA A 4 8.50 -8.14 8.44
N VAL A 5 9.59 -8.78 8.85
CA VAL A 5 10.66 -8.15 9.62
C VAL A 5 11.89 -8.06 8.74
N ASN A 6 12.51 -6.88 8.69
CA ASN A 6 13.83 -6.73 8.06
C ASN A 6 14.90 -7.24 9.02
N GLY A 7 15.71 -8.22 8.59
CA GLY A 7 16.89 -8.67 9.31
C GLY A 7 18.01 -7.60 9.37
N GLY A 8 18.94 -7.77 10.31
CA GLY A 8 20.05 -6.84 10.58
C GLY A 8 21.14 -6.77 9.50
N ASN A 9 21.09 -7.60 8.46
CA ASN A 9 21.94 -7.54 7.27
C ASN A 9 21.07 -7.41 6.00
N SER A 10 21.60 -6.74 4.97
CA SER A 10 20.82 -5.87 4.07
C SER A 10 19.71 -6.48 3.19
N CYS A 11 19.43 -7.80 3.19
CA CYS A 11 18.42 -8.39 2.30
C CYS A 11 17.72 -9.65 2.85
N ASP A 12 17.71 -9.91 4.17
CA ASP A 12 17.00 -11.08 4.71
C ASP A 12 15.60 -10.67 5.20
N VAL A 13 14.57 -11.04 4.43
CA VAL A 13 13.16 -10.77 4.76
C VAL A 13 12.52 -12.06 5.22
N LYS A 14 12.21 -12.13 6.50
CA LYS A 14 11.48 -13.26 7.08
C LYS A 14 9.98 -13.02 6.98
N VAL A 15 9.26 -14.00 6.45
CA VAL A 15 7.80 -13.99 6.37
C VAL A 15 7.25 -15.12 7.21
N GLU A 16 6.45 -14.78 8.22
CA GLU A 16 5.87 -15.73 9.15
C GLU A 16 4.33 -15.63 9.16
N ILE A 17 3.67 -16.78 9.28
CA ILE A 17 2.23 -16.88 9.46
C ILE A 17 1.94 -17.36 10.87
N TYR A 18 1.14 -16.59 11.60
CA TYR A 18 0.55 -17.06 12.84
C TYR A 18 -0.74 -17.83 12.60
N SER A 19 -0.80 -19.04 13.15
CA SER A 19 -1.98 -19.91 13.14
C SER A 19 -2.65 -19.90 14.51
N LEU A 20 -3.90 -19.42 14.56
CA LEU A 20 -4.72 -19.46 15.78
C LEU A 20 -5.03 -20.89 16.24
N LYS A 21 -5.13 -21.83 15.30
CA LYS A 21 -5.47 -23.24 15.60
C LYS A 21 -4.35 -23.94 16.37
N SER A 22 -3.11 -23.59 16.08
CA SER A 22 -1.91 -24.21 16.68
C SER A 22 -1.19 -23.28 17.65
N ASP A 23 -1.69 -22.05 17.83
CA ASP A 23 -1.07 -20.98 18.61
C ASP A 23 0.44 -20.83 18.34
N SER A 24 0.81 -20.81 17.06
CA SER A 24 2.21 -20.87 16.65
C SER A 24 2.50 -20.05 15.41
N TRP A 25 3.72 -19.52 15.34
CA TRP A 25 4.28 -18.92 14.15
C TRP A 25 4.92 -19.99 13.29
N LYS A 26 4.71 -19.91 11.97
CA LYS A 26 5.37 -20.75 10.98
C LYS A 26 6.01 -19.88 9.91
N GLU A 27 7.29 -20.09 9.69
CA GLU A 27 8.04 -19.46 8.62
C GLU A 27 7.60 -19.98 7.25
N ILE A 28 7.64 -19.09 6.27
CA ILE A 28 7.43 -19.41 4.86
C ILE A 28 8.75 -19.20 4.12
N ASP A 29 9.33 -20.30 3.67
CA ASP A 29 10.56 -20.28 2.90
C ASP A 29 10.34 -19.75 1.46
N GLY A 30 11.46 -19.45 0.79
CA GLY A 30 11.47 -19.20 -0.65
C GLY A 30 11.24 -17.75 -1.08
N PHE A 31 11.28 -16.80 -0.14
CA PHE A 31 11.29 -15.39 -0.51
C PHE A 31 12.65 -15.01 -1.11
N GLN A 32 12.69 -14.66 -2.40
CA GLN A 32 13.93 -14.31 -3.11
C GLN A 32 13.92 -12.88 -3.69
N CYS A 33 12.96 -12.03 -3.31
CA CYS A 33 12.67 -10.81 -4.06
C CYS A 33 12.87 -9.51 -3.26
N GLY A 34 14.09 -8.96 -3.29
CA GLY A 34 14.37 -7.55 -2.94
C GLY A 34 13.93 -7.08 -1.53
N LYS A 35 14.04 -5.76 -1.31
CA LYS A 35 13.57 -5.12 -0.07
C LYS A 35 12.08 -4.81 -0.17
N ILE A 36 11.30 -5.17 0.84
CA ILE A 36 9.87 -4.83 0.91
C ILE A 36 9.73 -3.35 1.33
N HIS A 37 9.08 -2.53 0.49
CA HIS A 37 8.92 -1.09 0.70
C HIS A 37 7.83 -0.75 1.73
N SER A 38 6.90 -1.68 1.98
CA SER A 38 5.71 -1.46 2.80
C SER A 38 5.52 -2.60 3.78
N CYS A 39 5.48 -2.28 5.08
CA CYS A 39 5.34 -3.26 6.15
C CYS A 39 3.99 -4.00 6.13
N LEU A 40 2.97 -3.43 5.48
CA LEU A 40 1.60 -3.96 5.51
C LEU A 40 1.22 -4.63 4.18
N GLY A 41 1.05 -5.94 4.22
CA GLY A 41 0.55 -6.75 3.12
C GLY A 41 -0.94 -6.49 2.83
N LYS A 42 -1.37 -6.76 1.59
CA LYS A 42 -2.73 -6.55 1.10
C LYS A 42 -3.34 -7.88 0.65
N LEU A 43 -4.39 -8.31 1.32
CA LEU A 43 -5.07 -9.57 1.03
C LEU A 43 -6.15 -9.34 -0.04
N VAL A 44 -6.00 -9.99 -1.19
CA VAL A 44 -6.96 -9.98 -2.31
C VAL A 44 -7.01 -11.38 -2.90
N ASN A 45 -8.20 -11.92 -3.15
CA ASN A 45 -8.38 -13.28 -3.72
C ASN A 45 -7.57 -14.38 -3.02
N GLY A 46 -7.49 -14.36 -1.69
CA GLY A 46 -6.75 -15.35 -0.90
C GLY A 46 -5.23 -15.22 -0.98
N LYS A 47 -4.71 -14.20 -1.68
CA LYS A 47 -3.28 -13.96 -1.86
C LYS A 47 -2.85 -12.70 -1.15
N LEU A 48 -1.72 -12.75 -0.46
CA LEU A 48 -1.19 -11.61 0.30
C LEU A 48 -0.12 -10.91 -0.53
N HIS A 49 -0.29 -9.61 -0.77
CA HIS A 49 0.52 -8.84 -1.72
C HIS A 49 1.34 -7.77 -1.01
N TRP A 50 2.54 -7.49 -1.54
CA TRP A 50 3.41 -6.39 -1.15
C TRP A 50 3.99 -5.73 -2.40
N ILE A 51 4.68 -4.61 -2.18
CA ILE A 51 5.55 -4.01 -3.20
C ILE A 51 7.00 -4.04 -2.72
N THR A 52 7.90 -4.38 -3.64
CA THR A 52 9.34 -4.26 -3.46
C THR A 52 9.84 -2.87 -3.91
N THR A 53 10.91 -2.38 -3.30
CA THR A 53 11.66 -1.24 -3.86
C THR A 53 12.67 -1.74 -4.87
N GLY A 54 12.73 -1.11 -6.06
CA GLY A 54 13.98 -1.08 -6.82
C GLY A 54 15.07 -0.48 -5.92
N GLY A 55 16.27 -1.05 -5.90
CA GLY A 55 17.28 -0.85 -4.84
C GLY A 55 17.78 0.58 -4.55
N HIS A 56 17.20 1.63 -5.16
CA HIS A 56 17.58 3.03 -5.01
C HIS A 56 16.35 3.92 -4.74
N PRO A 57 16.44 4.92 -3.84
CA PRO A 57 15.40 5.94 -3.69
C PRO A 57 15.16 6.65 -5.03
N GLY A 58 13.90 6.74 -5.47
CA GLY A 58 13.54 7.33 -6.77
C GLY A 58 13.53 6.33 -7.94
N ASN A 59 13.94 5.08 -7.72
CA ASN A 59 13.81 4.04 -8.73
C ASN A 59 12.38 3.45 -8.74
N ASN A 60 11.71 3.58 -9.87
CA ASN A 60 10.34 3.14 -10.12
C ASN A 60 10.23 1.65 -10.55
N ASP A 61 11.33 0.89 -10.49
CA ASP A 61 11.41 -0.53 -10.88
C ASP A 61 10.76 -1.51 -9.86
N GLY A 62 9.98 -1.01 -8.91
CA GLY A 62 9.30 -1.85 -7.93
C GLY A 62 8.32 -2.82 -8.61
N VAL A 63 8.32 -4.08 -8.17
CA VAL A 63 7.35 -5.09 -8.61
C VAL A 63 6.35 -5.38 -7.49
N ILE A 64 5.14 -5.75 -7.87
CA ILE A 64 4.18 -6.31 -6.91
C ILE A 64 4.57 -7.76 -6.72
N ILE A 65 4.66 -8.20 -5.47
CA ILE A 65 4.88 -9.60 -5.11
C ILE A 65 3.67 -10.09 -4.35
N PHE A 66 3.36 -11.36 -4.47
CA PHE A 66 2.35 -11.98 -3.62
C PHE A 66 2.73 -13.39 -3.26
N ILE A 67 2.14 -13.85 -2.15
CA ILE A 67 2.11 -15.25 -1.79
C ILE A 67 0.67 -15.77 -1.84
N ASP A 68 0.49 -16.88 -2.55
CA ASP A 68 -0.74 -17.66 -2.44
C ASP A 68 -0.76 -18.40 -1.09
N LEU A 69 -1.74 -18.14 -0.24
CA LEU A 69 -1.79 -18.76 1.09
C LEU A 69 -2.15 -20.25 1.05
N ALA A 70 -2.78 -20.72 -0.04
CA ALA A 70 -3.07 -22.14 -0.24
C ALA A 70 -1.80 -22.88 -0.70
N ASP A 71 -1.13 -22.36 -1.73
CA ASP A 71 0.01 -23.03 -2.37
C ASP A 71 1.38 -22.65 -1.77
N LYS A 72 1.42 -21.58 -0.95
CA LYS A 72 2.63 -21.00 -0.33
C LYS A 72 3.75 -20.69 -1.33
N LYS A 73 3.36 -20.29 -2.55
CA LYS A 73 4.28 -19.92 -3.62
C LYS A 73 4.33 -18.40 -3.79
N TRP A 74 5.55 -17.91 -3.94
CA TRP A 74 5.83 -16.52 -4.26
C TRP A 74 5.71 -16.29 -5.77
N VAL A 75 5.03 -15.22 -6.14
CA VAL A 75 4.82 -14.83 -7.53
C VAL A 75 4.96 -13.31 -7.65
N THR A 76 5.47 -12.85 -8.79
CA THR A 76 5.56 -11.44 -9.16
C THR A 76 4.41 -11.04 -10.08
N LEU A 77 3.93 -9.83 -9.90
CA LEU A 77 3.01 -9.13 -10.78
C LEU A 77 3.66 -7.82 -11.22
N GLU A 78 3.49 -7.52 -12.50
CA GLU A 78 3.90 -6.23 -13.03
C GLU A 78 2.95 -5.12 -12.57
N GLN A 79 3.52 -3.92 -12.45
CA GLN A 79 2.80 -2.71 -12.10
C GLN A 79 1.95 -2.18 -13.26
N PRO A 80 0.89 -1.37 -12.99
CA PRO A 80 -0.04 -0.86 -14.00
C PRO A 80 0.56 -0.10 -15.20
N CYS A 81 1.77 0.46 -15.08
CA CYS A 81 2.47 1.13 -16.20
C CYS A 81 3.92 1.52 -15.84
N HIS A 82 4.81 1.64 -16.82
CA HIS A 82 6.09 2.35 -16.67
C HIS A 82 5.82 3.84 -16.95
N GLY A 83 5.57 4.61 -15.88
CA GLY A 83 5.38 6.06 -16.00
C GLY A 83 6.73 6.76 -15.96
N GLU A 84 6.89 7.82 -16.77
CA GLU A 84 8.04 8.73 -16.65
C GLU A 84 7.88 9.62 -15.41
N GLY A 85 9.01 9.99 -14.80
CA GLY A 85 9.08 10.90 -13.65
C GLY A 85 9.08 10.22 -12.28
N GLU A 86 9.52 10.95 -11.26
CA GLU A 86 9.58 10.45 -9.89
C GLU A 86 8.18 10.38 -9.25
N PHE A 87 7.81 9.19 -8.80
CA PHE A 87 6.58 8.99 -8.03
C PHE A 87 6.79 8.06 -6.84
N TYR A 88 5.96 8.23 -5.82
CA TYR A 88 5.85 7.28 -4.72
C TYR A 88 4.72 6.31 -5.01
N PHE A 89 5.02 5.01 -4.92
CA PHE A 89 4.07 3.95 -5.17
C PHE A 89 3.61 3.31 -3.88
N LYS A 90 2.30 3.09 -3.73
CA LYS A 90 1.72 2.31 -2.65
C LYS A 90 0.64 1.35 -3.12
N LEU A 91 0.69 0.13 -2.58
CA LEU A 91 -0.32 -0.90 -2.78
C LEU A 91 -1.45 -0.76 -1.74
N GLY A 92 -2.67 -1.09 -2.14
CA GLY A 92 -3.77 -1.29 -1.21
C GLY A 92 -4.96 -1.97 -1.87
N VAL A 93 -6.12 -1.88 -1.21
CA VAL A 93 -7.34 -2.54 -1.65
C VAL A 93 -8.44 -1.51 -1.73
N LEU A 94 -9.10 -1.39 -2.88
CA LEU A 94 -10.20 -0.47 -3.10
C LEU A 94 -11.47 -1.24 -3.43
N GLY A 95 -12.36 -1.38 -2.45
CA GLY A 95 -13.46 -2.34 -2.54
C GLY A 95 -12.90 -3.76 -2.42
N SER A 96 -13.07 -4.57 -3.46
CA SER A 96 -12.49 -5.92 -3.59
C SER A 96 -11.17 -5.94 -4.36
N ASP A 97 -10.84 -4.85 -5.06
CA ASP A 97 -9.85 -4.90 -6.12
C ASP A 97 -8.47 -4.49 -5.59
N LEU A 98 -7.43 -5.16 -6.11
CA LEU A 98 -6.07 -4.73 -5.89
C LEU A 98 -5.88 -3.34 -6.51
N SER A 99 -5.32 -2.42 -5.74
CA SER A 99 -5.20 -1.02 -6.12
C SER A 99 -3.81 -0.48 -5.88
N VAL A 100 -3.46 0.52 -6.69
CA VAL A 100 -2.17 1.18 -6.69
C VAL A 100 -2.40 2.68 -6.63
N PHE A 101 -1.72 3.34 -5.69
CA PHE A 101 -1.69 4.78 -5.53
C PHE A 101 -0.31 5.28 -5.92
N ARG A 102 -0.24 6.10 -6.98
CA ARG A 102 0.99 6.76 -7.42
C ARG A 102 0.91 8.23 -7.11
N THR A 103 1.77 8.69 -6.22
CA THR A 103 1.82 10.09 -5.81
C THR A 103 2.99 10.79 -6.51
N TYR A 104 2.71 11.84 -7.26
CA TYR A 104 3.68 12.58 -8.07
C TYR A 104 3.98 13.90 -7.40
N GLN A 105 5.27 14.15 -7.12
CA GLN A 105 5.79 15.42 -6.59
C GLN A 105 5.02 15.99 -5.37
N SER A 106 4.22 15.17 -4.71
CA SER A 106 3.30 15.56 -3.62
C SER A 106 2.17 16.53 -4.03
N THR A 107 1.82 16.59 -5.32
CA THR A 107 0.83 17.51 -5.89
C THR A 107 -0.41 16.79 -6.44
N TRP A 108 -0.29 15.56 -6.91
CA TRP A 108 -1.45 14.72 -7.21
C TRP A 108 -1.17 13.23 -6.99
N ALA A 109 -2.23 12.44 -6.98
CA ALA A 109 -2.15 10.99 -7.00
C ALA A 109 -3.05 10.37 -8.08
N ASP A 110 -2.49 9.43 -8.83
CA ASP A 110 -3.25 8.54 -9.71
C ASP A 110 -3.62 7.26 -8.97
N VAL A 111 -4.89 6.87 -9.07
CA VAL A 111 -5.43 5.65 -8.48
C VAL A 111 -5.74 4.66 -9.58
N TRP A 112 -5.07 3.51 -9.53
CA TRP A 112 -5.24 2.39 -10.46
C TRP A 112 -5.86 1.20 -9.74
N ILE A 113 -6.69 0.43 -10.44
CA ILE A 113 -7.19 -0.85 -9.97
C ILE A 113 -7.00 -1.94 -11.03
N MET A 114 -6.75 -3.16 -10.57
CA MET A 114 -6.70 -4.34 -11.42
C MET A 114 -8.12 -4.86 -11.59
N LYS A 115 -8.72 -4.62 -12.75
CA LYS A 115 -10.13 -4.96 -13.02
C LYS A 115 -10.35 -6.47 -13.09
N GLU A 116 -9.40 -7.18 -13.65
CA GLU A 116 -9.38 -8.63 -13.72
C GLU A 116 -8.13 -9.14 -13.01
N TYR A 117 -8.37 -9.82 -11.89
CA TYR A 117 -7.28 -10.21 -11.00
C TYR A 117 -6.28 -11.13 -11.71
N GLY A 118 -4.99 -10.77 -11.67
CA GLY A 118 -3.89 -11.50 -12.30
C GLY A 118 -3.65 -11.13 -13.77
N VAL A 119 -4.52 -10.34 -14.41
CA VAL A 119 -4.35 -9.90 -15.80
C VAL A 119 -3.73 -8.51 -15.83
N LYS A 120 -2.50 -8.42 -16.33
CA LYS A 120 -1.71 -7.18 -16.39
C LYS A 120 -2.43 -6.09 -17.18
N GLU A 121 -3.05 -6.44 -18.30
CA GLU A 121 -3.72 -5.52 -19.21
C GLU A 121 -5.02 -4.94 -18.61
N SER A 122 -5.50 -5.53 -17.51
CA SER A 122 -6.73 -5.10 -16.83
C SER A 122 -6.53 -3.93 -15.87
N TRP A 123 -5.28 -3.50 -15.66
CA TRP A 123 -4.98 -2.32 -14.86
C TRP A 123 -5.62 -1.08 -15.50
N ALA A 124 -6.53 -0.45 -14.77
CA ALA A 124 -7.25 0.73 -15.22
C ALA A 124 -7.05 1.88 -14.23
N LYS A 125 -6.66 3.05 -14.74
CA LYS A 125 -6.71 4.29 -13.96
C LYS A 125 -8.15 4.70 -13.76
N ILE A 126 -8.57 4.88 -12.52
CA ILE A 126 -9.94 5.26 -12.19
C ILE A 126 -10.05 6.68 -11.66
N TYR A 127 -9.03 7.20 -10.96
CA TYR A 127 -9.04 8.56 -10.42
C TYR A 127 -7.69 9.24 -10.60
N THR A 128 -7.74 10.55 -10.80
CA THR A 128 -6.61 11.47 -10.63
C THR A 128 -7.03 12.49 -9.56
N ILE A 129 -6.38 12.45 -8.41
CA ILE A 129 -6.71 13.26 -7.24
C ILE A 129 -5.66 14.36 -7.14
N LYS A 130 -6.06 15.61 -7.42
CA LYS A 130 -5.20 16.78 -7.25
C LYS A 130 -5.23 17.24 -5.80
N PHE A 131 -4.10 17.69 -5.29
CA PHE A 131 -3.97 18.26 -3.96
C PHE A 131 -3.87 19.79 -4.07
N ASP A 132 -4.58 20.50 -3.20
CA ASP A 132 -4.66 21.97 -3.25
C ASP A 132 -3.38 22.65 -2.71
N GLU A 133 -2.56 21.92 -1.94
CA GLU A 133 -1.30 22.39 -1.38
C GLU A 133 -0.23 21.31 -1.51
N ASP A 134 1.03 21.74 -1.67
CA ASP A 134 2.18 20.84 -1.65
C ASP A 134 2.16 20.01 -0.35
N ILE A 135 2.05 18.69 -0.50
CA ILE A 135 2.09 17.77 0.62
C ILE A 135 3.56 17.60 1.03
N PRO A 136 3.90 17.67 2.34
CA PRO A 136 5.27 17.47 2.77
C PRO A 136 5.83 16.15 2.24
N LYS A 137 7.03 16.19 1.64
CA LYS A 137 7.71 15.04 1.01
C LYS A 137 7.94 13.84 1.93
N HIS A 138 7.71 14.00 3.24
CA HIS A 138 7.81 12.96 4.27
C HIS A 138 6.55 12.10 4.41
N GLY A 139 5.41 12.48 3.80
CA GLY A 139 4.17 11.69 3.75
C GLY A 139 4.22 10.51 2.76
N ARG A 140 5.37 9.83 2.65
CA ARG A 140 5.75 8.92 1.53
C ARG A 140 4.90 7.65 1.38
N SER A 141 3.94 7.42 2.26
CA SER A 141 3.20 6.16 2.32
C SER A 141 1.72 6.41 2.62
N PRO A 142 0.91 6.87 1.63
CA PRO A 142 -0.51 7.11 1.85
C PRO A 142 -1.21 5.90 2.46
N LEU A 143 -1.83 6.04 3.62
CA LEU A 143 -2.87 5.09 3.99
C LEU A 143 -4.14 5.52 3.28
N PHE A 144 -4.84 4.55 2.72
CA PHE A 144 -6.11 4.82 2.07
C PHE A 144 -7.11 3.72 2.31
N CYS A 145 -8.38 4.10 2.31
CA CYS A 145 -9.50 3.18 2.35
C CYS A 145 -10.71 3.80 1.66
N LYS A 146 -11.61 2.93 1.19
CA LYS A 146 -12.89 3.34 0.64
C LYS A 146 -13.96 3.21 1.72
N SER A 147 -14.72 4.27 1.92
CA SER A 147 -15.92 4.25 2.76
C SER A 147 -17.07 3.50 2.08
N ASN A 148 -18.08 3.12 2.86
CA ASN A 148 -19.35 2.59 2.36
C ASN A 148 -20.11 3.55 1.43
N LYS A 149 -19.86 4.87 1.54
CA LYS A 149 -20.42 5.89 0.64
C LYS A 149 -19.67 6.02 -0.69
N GLY A 150 -18.56 5.30 -0.83
CA GLY A 150 -17.69 5.37 -1.99
C GLY A 150 -16.68 6.52 -1.98
N GLU A 151 -16.63 7.33 -0.91
CA GLU A 151 -15.57 8.30 -0.69
C GLU A 151 -14.26 7.59 -0.34
N ILE A 152 -13.12 8.17 -0.73
CA ILE A 152 -11.78 7.64 -0.46
C ILE A 152 -11.12 8.52 0.60
N LEU A 153 -10.78 7.94 1.74
CA LEU A 153 -9.92 8.59 2.72
C LEU A 153 -8.47 8.39 2.30
N LEU A 154 -7.70 9.47 2.28
CA LEU A 154 -6.26 9.50 2.07
C LEU A 154 -5.61 10.11 3.31
N ALA A 155 -4.64 9.41 3.90
CA ALA A 155 -3.81 9.91 4.97
C ALA A 155 -2.36 9.96 4.50
N LEU A 156 -1.83 11.17 4.34
CA LEU A 156 -0.47 11.45 3.89
C LEU A 156 0.28 12.18 5.02
N GLY A 157 1.07 11.41 5.78
CA GLY A 157 1.66 11.92 7.02
C GLY A 157 0.59 12.31 8.04
N SER A 158 0.61 13.57 8.49
CA SER A 158 -0.40 14.13 9.41
C SER A 158 -1.64 14.70 8.71
N ARG A 159 -1.66 14.75 7.37
CA ARG A 159 -2.78 15.29 6.61
C ARG A 159 -3.75 14.18 6.23
N PHE A 160 -5.03 14.41 6.53
CA PHE A 160 -6.13 13.56 6.11
C PHE A 160 -6.96 14.31 5.08
N MET A 161 -7.42 13.61 4.05
CA MET A 161 -8.22 14.16 2.98
C MET A 161 -9.27 13.14 2.57
N ILE A 162 -10.47 13.61 2.25
CA ILE A 162 -11.54 12.75 1.75
C ILE A 162 -11.82 13.18 0.32
N TYR A 163 -11.55 12.28 -0.62
CA TYR A 163 -11.89 12.46 -2.02
C TYR A 163 -13.29 11.88 -2.28
N ASN A 164 -14.14 12.67 -2.92
CA ASN A 164 -15.44 12.23 -3.41
C ASN A 164 -15.35 12.00 -4.93
N PRO A 165 -15.31 10.74 -5.39
CA PRO A 165 -15.25 10.43 -6.82
C PRO A 165 -16.42 10.97 -7.65
N LYS A 166 -17.62 11.09 -7.06
CA LYS A 166 -18.81 11.53 -7.79
C LYS A 166 -18.80 13.02 -8.08
N ALA A 167 -18.29 13.81 -7.14
CA ALA A 167 -18.19 15.26 -7.25
C ALA A 167 -16.80 15.71 -7.78
N ASN A 168 -15.87 14.77 -7.96
CA ASN A 168 -14.46 15.03 -8.23
C ASN A 168 -13.87 16.12 -7.32
N SER A 169 -14.16 16.03 -6.02
CA SER A 169 -13.80 17.06 -5.06
C SER A 169 -13.06 16.48 -3.87
N LEU A 170 -12.20 17.32 -3.30
CA LEU A 170 -11.42 17.02 -2.11
C LEU A 170 -11.96 17.83 -0.94
N ARG A 171 -12.04 17.22 0.24
CA ARG A 171 -12.35 17.92 1.49
C ARG A 171 -11.41 17.50 2.60
N TYR A 172 -11.15 18.43 3.51
CA TYR A 172 -10.26 18.23 4.65
C TYR A 172 -11.11 18.01 5.92
N PRO A 173 -11.11 16.81 6.53
CA PRO A 173 -11.83 16.59 7.77
C PRO A 173 -11.20 17.43 8.90
N LYS A 174 -12.05 18.12 9.67
CA LYS A 174 -11.63 18.76 10.91
C LYS A 174 -11.34 17.67 11.93
N ILE A 175 -10.06 17.45 12.23
CA ILE A 175 -9.64 16.56 13.32
C ILE A 175 -9.46 17.43 14.56
N SER A 176 -10.39 17.34 15.50
CA SER A 176 -10.20 17.90 16.84
C SER A 176 -9.05 17.16 17.51
N LYS A 177 -8.08 17.87 18.08
CA LYS A 177 -7.02 17.27 18.90
C LYS A 177 -7.68 16.53 20.07
N SER A 178 -7.82 15.22 19.99
CA SER A 178 -8.03 14.41 21.19
C SER A 178 -6.65 14.27 21.84
N TYR A 179 -6.48 14.92 22.98
CA TYR A 179 -5.33 14.69 23.85
C TYR A 179 -5.36 13.22 24.28
N PHE A 180 -4.53 12.38 23.68
CA PHE A 180 -4.12 11.15 24.33
C PHE A 180 -3.10 11.55 25.38
N SER A 181 -3.58 11.92 26.57
CA SER A 181 -2.73 11.93 27.76
C SER A 181 -2.47 10.48 28.12
N PHE A 182 -1.25 10.01 27.87
CA PHE A 182 -0.69 8.95 28.70
C PHE A 182 -0.50 9.58 30.08
N SER A 183 -1.35 9.21 31.03
CA SER A 183 -1.03 9.41 32.43
C SER A 183 0.08 8.42 32.78
N ASP A 184 1.31 8.88 32.74
CA ASP A 184 2.40 8.25 33.48
C ASP A 184 2.21 8.56 34.97
N GLY A 185 2.34 7.52 35.81
CA GLY A 185 2.46 7.60 37.28
C GLY A 185 1.36 6.80 38.00
N ILE A 186 1.66 5.80 38.83
CA ILE A 186 2.89 5.28 39.45
C ILE A 186 2.77 3.76 39.51
#